data_AF-A0A0N5A2C3-F1
#
_entry.id   AF-A0A0N5A2C3-F1
#
_cell.length_a   1.000
_cell.length_b   1.000
_cell.length_c   1.000
_cell.angle_alpha   90.00
_cell.angle_beta   90.00
_cell.angle_gamma   90.00
#
_symmetry.space_group_name_H-M   'P 1'
#
loop_
_entity.id
_entity.type
_entity.pdbx_description
1 polymer ?
#
loop_
_entity_poly.entity_id
_entity_poly.type
_entity_poly.pdbx_seq_one_letter_code
_entity_poly.pdbx_strand_id
1 'polypeptide(L)'
;MYPCFYNQCPPPETQISTIVDNIKNNNLTINTLWIVVDSSNWSYNTTINQKLINTLVLSAQSLGQNVGIFTNIYGWQRIAYFKIFIPLRWDELNGIQNYANFQEFGGWTKPSMHLYTFLIDRGCGTDIDISWSY
;
A
#
# COMPACT_ATOMS: atom_id res chain seq x y z
N MET A 1 -1.51 -1.43 -5.60
CA MET A 1 -2.40 -0.62 -6.43
C MET A 1 -2.29 0.84 -6.03
N TYR A 2 -2.29 1.73 -7.01
CA TYR A 2 -2.43 3.17 -6.78
C TYR A 2 -3.92 3.52 -6.82
N PRO A 3 -4.50 4.07 -5.74
CA PRO A 3 -5.90 4.49 -5.75
C PRO A 3 -6.15 5.62 -6.74
N CYS A 4 -7.26 5.52 -7.46
CA CYS A 4 -7.76 6.58 -8.31
C CYS A 4 -8.85 7.34 -7.52
N PHE A 5 -8.70 8.65 -7.33
CA PHE A 5 -9.64 9.46 -6.54
C PHE A 5 -10.29 10.63 -7.29
N TYR A 6 -9.91 10.88 -8.54
CA TYR A 6 -10.50 11.91 -9.39
C TYR A 6 -11.95 11.60 -9.78
N ASN A 7 -12.74 12.60 -10.17
CA ASN A 7 -14.17 12.45 -10.49
C ASN A 7 -14.49 11.43 -11.60
N GLN A 8 -13.51 11.11 -12.45
CA GLN A 8 -13.61 10.12 -13.53
C GLN A 8 -13.19 8.70 -13.11
N CYS A 9 -12.72 8.53 -11.88
CA CYS A 9 -12.31 7.24 -11.36
C CYS A 9 -13.53 6.38 -10.99
N PRO A 10 -13.46 5.05 -11.18
CA PRO A 10 -14.48 4.15 -10.66
C PRO A 10 -14.62 4.28 -9.13
N PRO A 11 -15.80 3.95 -8.57
CA PRO A 11 -15.97 3.82 -7.13
C PRO A 11 -14.89 2.93 -6.50
N PRO A 12 -14.48 3.17 -5.25
CA PRO A 12 -13.40 2.41 -4.62
C PRO A 12 -13.64 0.89 -4.60
N GLU A 13 -14.89 0.48 -4.38
CA GLU A 13 -15.32 -0.92 -4.43
C GLU A 13 -15.10 -1.52 -5.82
N THR A 14 -15.44 -0.78 -6.88
CA THR A 14 -15.23 -1.20 -8.27
C THR A 14 -13.74 -1.31 -8.61
N GLN A 15 -12.89 -0.42 -8.09
CA GLN A 15 -11.44 -0.52 -8.28
C GLN A 15 -10.91 -1.85 -7.71
N ILE A 16 -11.39 -2.23 -6.52
CA ILE A 16 -10.98 -3.47 -5.85
C ILE A 16 -11.55 -4.70 -6.54
N SER A 17 -12.86 -4.73 -6.83
CA SER A 17 -13.49 -5.88 -7.46
C SER A 17 -12.87 -6.16 -8.83
N THR A 18 -12.60 -5.13 -9.63
CA THR A 18 -11.92 -5.28 -10.93
C THR A 18 -10.55 -5.94 -10.79
N ILE A 19 -9.76 -5.54 -9.79
CA ILE A 19 -8.44 -6.14 -9.55
C ILE A 19 -8.60 -7.61 -9.14
N VAL A 20 -9.46 -7.90 -8.18
CA VAL A 20 -9.69 -9.25 -7.65
C VAL A 20 -10.25 -10.19 -8.73
N ASP A 21 -11.17 -9.70 -9.56
CA ASP A 21 -11.74 -10.47 -10.67
C ASP A 21 -10.68 -10.75 -11.73
N ASN A 22 -9.82 -9.77 -12.05
CA ASN A 22 -8.70 -10.00 -12.97
C ASN A 22 -7.70 -11.03 -12.44
N ILE A 23 -7.40 -11.01 -11.14
CA ILE A 23 -6.55 -12.03 -10.50
C ILE A 23 -7.17 -13.42 -10.68
N LYS A 24 -8.47 -13.56 -10.37
CA LYS A 24 -9.20 -14.84 -10.49
C LYS A 24 -9.29 -15.32 -11.94
N ASN A 25 -9.71 -14.44 -12.85
CA ASN A 25 -9.92 -14.78 -14.26
C ASN A 25 -8.63 -15.18 -14.98
N ASN A 26 -7.49 -14.68 -14.52
CA ASN A 26 -6.17 -15.02 -15.07
C ASN A 26 -5.43 -16.10 -14.28
N ASN A 27 -6.11 -16.78 -13.33
CA ASN A 27 -5.51 -17.81 -12.46
C ASN A 27 -4.23 -17.33 -11.75
N LEU A 28 -4.18 -16.05 -11.40
CA LEU A 28 -3.06 -15.46 -10.65
C LEU A 28 -3.26 -15.70 -9.16
N THR A 29 -2.15 -15.82 -8.45
CA THR A 29 -2.15 -15.82 -6.98
C THR A 29 -1.37 -14.61 -6.51
N ILE A 30 -2.01 -13.74 -5.74
CA ILE A 30 -1.32 -12.65 -5.03
C ILE A 30 -1.45 -12.88 -3.53
N ASN A 31 -0.35 -12.73 -2.80
CA ASN A 31 -0.38 -12.88 -1.35
C ASN A 31 -1.11 -11.70 -0.71
N THR A 32 -0.70 -10.47 -1.03
CA THR A 32 -1.24 -9.24 -0.45
C THR A 32 -1.44 -8.17 -1.52
N LEU A 33 -2.62 -7.55 -1.53
CA LEU A 33 -2.88 -6.33 -2.27
C LEU A 33 -2.43 -5.12 -1.45
N TRP A 34 -1.36 -4.46 -1.88
CA TRP A 34 -0.87 -3.25 -1.20
C TRP A 34 -1.55 -1.99 -1.76
N ILE A 35 -2.26 -1.25 -0.91
CA ILE A 35 -2.82 0.07 -1.26
C ILE A 35 -1.71 1.11 -1.08
N VAL A 36 -1.29 1.77 -2.16
CA VAL A 36 -0.25 2.80 -2.11
C VAL A 36 -0.83 4.10 -1.56
N VAL A 37 -0.29 4.57 -0.44
CA VAL A 37 -0.64 5.84 0.20
C VAL A 37 0.60 6.71 0.22
N ASP A 38 0.88 7.38 -0.91
CA ASP A 38 2.07 8.20 -1.09
C ASP A 38 1.73 9.65 -1.45
N SER A 39 2.75 10.49 -1.59
CA SER A 39 2.57 11.93 -1.76
C SER A 39 1.96 12.37 -3.09
N SER A 40 1.73 11.46 -4.04
CA SER A 40 1.55 11.81 -5.45
C SER A 40 0.10 12.00 -5.89
N ASN A 41 -0.88 11.37 -5.23
CA ASN A 41 -2.25 11.29 -5.75
C ASN A 41 -3.33 11.17 -4.66
N TRP A 42 -3.39 12.13 -3.74
CA TRP A 42 -4.40 12.17 -2.68
C TRP A 42 -4.99 13.56 -2.50
N SER A 43 -6.24 13.62 -2.01
CA SER A 43 -6.87 14.88 -1.65
C SER A 43 -6.13 15.54 -0.48
N TYR A 44 -6.19 16.87 -0.38
CA TYR A 44 -5.77 17.57 0.82
C TYR A 44 -6.74 17.36 2.00
N ASN A 45 -7.93 16.83 1.74
CA ASN A 45 -8.92 16.52 2.77
C ASN A 45 -8.67 15.12 3.34
N THR A 46 -8.06 15.07 4.53
CA THR A 46 -7.74 13.84 5.24
C THR A 46 -8.98 13.00 5.54
N THR A 47 -10.13 13.59 5.88
CA THR A 47 -11.37 12.86 6.12
C THR A 47 -11.85 12.09 4.88
N ILE A 48 -11.75 12.69 3.70
CA ILE A 48 -12.09 12.02 2.43
C ILE A 48 -11.13 10.86 2.17
N ASN A 49 -9.83 11.08 2.39
CA ASN A 49 -8.81 10.04 2.22
C ASN A 49 -9.02 8.86 3.17
N GLN A 50 -9.33 9.13 4.44
CA GLN A 50 -9.64 8.10 5.44
C GLN A 50 -10.82 7.24 5.00
N LYS A 51 -11.90 7.88 4.52
CA LYS A 51 -13.07 7.16 4.01
C LYS A 51 -12.69 6.29 2.81
N LEU A 52 -11.95 6.84 1.85
CA LEU A 52 -11.47 6.13 0.68
C LEU A 52 -10.62 4.91 1.06
N ILE A 53 -9.61 5.09 1.93
CA ILE A 53 -8.73 4.00 2.40
C ILE A 53 -9.55 2.91 3.07
N ASN A 54 -10.45 3.28 4.00
CA ASN A 54 -11.30 2.30 4.69
C ASN A 54 -12.19 1.52 3.71
N THR A 55 -12.80 2.20 2.73
CA THR A 55 -13.62 1.52 1.72
C THR A 55 -12.81 0.54 0.88
N LEU A 56 -11.62 0.93 0.41
CA LEU A 56 -10.72 0.04 -0.36
C LEU A 56 -10.31 -1.19 0.46
N VAL A 57 -9.92 -0.98 1.73
CA VAL A 57 -9.52 -2.05 2.64
C VAL A 57 -10.67 -3.02 2.89
N LEU A 58 -11.85 -2.50 3.29
CA LEU A 58 -13.02 -3.32 3.58
C LEU A 58 -13.51 -4.07 2.34
N SER A 59 -13.46 -3.45 1.16
CA SER A 59 -13.84 -4.11 -0.09
C SER A 59 -12.87 -5.23 -0.47
N ALA A 60 -11.58 -5.11 -0.16
CA ALA A 60 -10.62 -6.19 -0.44
C ALA A 60 -10.86 -7.37 0.50
N GLN A 61 -11.04 -7.07 1.79
CA GLN A 61 -11.32 -8.06 2.83
C GLN A 61 -12.63 -8.81 2.56
N SER A 62 -13.69 -8.12 2.15
CA SER A 62 -14.99 -8.75 1.85
C SER A 62 -14.93 -9.72 0.66
N LEU A 63 -13.99 -9.51 -0.26
CA LEU A 63 -13.72 -10.41 -1.40
C LEU A 63 -12.71 -11.52 -1.08
N GLY A 64 -12.25 -11.63 0.17
CA GLY A 64 -11.29 -12.63 0.63
C GLY A 64 -9.84 -12.35 0.24
N GLN A 65 -9.53 -11.13 -0.21
CA GLN A 65 -8.17 -10.74 -0.57
C GLN A 65 -7.45 -10.13 0.64
N ASN A 66 -6.28 -10.67 1.01
CA ASN A 66 -5.42 -10.02 1.99
C ASN A 66 -4.99 -8.64 1.46
N VAL A 67 -5.03 -7.64 2.33
CA VAL A 67 -4.76 -6.25 1.99
C VAL A 67 -3.84 -5.61 3.03
N GLY A 68 -2.98 -4.71 2.58
CA GLY A 68 -2.11 -3.91 3.44
C GLY A 68 -1.89 -2.50 2.89
N ILE A 69 -1.26 -1.65 3.68
CA ILE A 69 -0.88 -0.28 3.27
C ILE A 69 0.59 -0.26 2.86
N PHE A 70 0.89 0.43 1.76
CA PHE A 70 2.25 0.80 1.38
C PHE A 70 2.45 2.31 1.57
N THR A 71 3.26 2.70 2.56
CA THR A 71 3.46 4.11 2.94
C THR A 71 4.66 4.28 3.89
N ASN A 72 4.96 5.52 4.25
CA ASN A 72 5.85 5.89 5.34
C ASN A 72 5.18 6.85 6.32
N ILE A 73 5.87 7.17 7.41
CA ILE A 73 5.32 8.01 8.47
C ILE A 73 4.87 9.38 7.95
N TYR A 74 5.65 10.00 7.06
CA TYR A 74 5.36 11.31 6.50
C TYR A 74 4.14 11.28 5.58
N GLY A 75 4.07 10.30 4.69
CA GLY A 75 2.92 10.09 3.80
C GLY A 75 1.66 9.83 4.59
N TRP A 76 1.72 8.90 5.55
CA TRP A 76 0.57 8.56 6.38
C TRP A 76 0.05 9.74 7.19
N GLN A 77 0.93 10.50 7.85
CA GLN A 77 0.54 11.66 8.65
C GLN A 77 -0.07 12.78 7.80
N ARG A 78 0.38 12.95 6.57
CA ARG A 78 -0.12 14.00 5.68
C ARG A 78 -1.46 13.64 5.04
N ILE A 79 -1.65 12.37 4.69
CA ILE A 79 -2.76 11.95 3.82
C ILE A 79 -3.90 11.34 4.61
N ALA A 80 -3.58 10.46 5.56
CA ALA A 80 -4.54 9.60 6.22
C ALA A 80 -4.74 10.05 7.67
N TYR A 81 -3.67 10.13 8.46
CA TYR A 81 -3.67 10.56 9.86
C TYR A 81 -4.73 9.84 10.73
N PHE A 82 -4.77 8.51 10.69
CA PHE A 82 -5.64 7.69 11.56
C PHE A 82 -4.98 6.36 11.93
N LYS A 83 -5.58 5.61 12.86
CA LYS A 83 -5.12 4.27 13.25
C LYS A 83 -5.81 3.18 12.42
N ILE A 84 -5.04 2.23 11.90
CA ILE A 84 -5.50 1.03 11.21
C ILE A 84 -4.61 -0.16 11.60
N PHE A 85 -5.17 -1.37 11.62
CA PHE A 85 -4.49 -2.57 12.12
C PHE A 85 -4.45 -3.65 11.04
N ILE A 86 -3.81 -3.35 9.91
CA ILE A 86 -3.57 -4.28 8.79
C ILE A 86 -2.07 -4.33 8.47
N PRO A 87 -1.55 -5.24 7.64
CA PRO A 87 -0.13 -5.24 7.26
C PRO A 87 0.38 -3.90 6.72
N LEU A 88 1.62 -3.55 7.06
CA LEU A 88 2.34 -2.39 6.54
C LEU A 88 3.53 -2.85 5.69
N ARG A 89 3.59 -2.37 4.45
CA ARG A 89 4.82 -2.29 3.66
C ARG A 89 5.39 -0.90 3.88
N TRP A 90 6.45 -0.81 4.66
CA TRP A 90 7.09 0.43 5.05
C TRP A 90 8.00 0.92 3.91
N ASP A 91 7.80 2.17 3.50
CA ASP A 91 8.53 2.82 2.41
C ASP A 91 9.67 3.71 2.93
N GLU A 92 10.86 3.14 3.13
CA GLU A 92 11.99 3.88 3.67
C GLU A 92 13.30 3.46 2.99
N LEU A 93 13.78 4.28 2.07
CA LEU A 93 14.95 3.99 1.25
C LEU A 93 16.26 4.24 2.01
N ASN A 94 16.50 3.49 3.07
CA ASN A 94 17.67 3.63 3.95
C ASN A 94 18.82 2.67 3.62
N GLY A 95 18.65 1.74 2.67
CA GLY A 95 19.65 0.74 2.31
C GLY A 95 19.84 -0.38 3.34
N ILE A 96 19.02 -0.42 4.40
CA ILE A 96 19.14 -1.38 5.51
C ILE A 96 18.08 -2.48 5.37
N GLN A 97 18.56 -3.71 5.19
CA GLN A 97 17.72 -4.92 5.02
C GLN A 97 17.19 -5.45 6.38
N ASN A 98 16.52 -4.60 7.16
CA ASN A 98 15.84 -4.95 8.40
C ASN A 98 14.72 -3.93 8.72
N TYR A 99 14.25 -3.85 9.97
CA TYR A 99 13.27 -2.84 10.40
C TYR A 99 13.87 -1.80 11.37
N ALA A 100 15.19 -1.63 11.35
CA ALA A 100 15.87 -0.65 12.19
C ALA A 100 15.36 0.76 11.88
N ASN A 101 15.25 1.58 12.92
CA ASN A 101 14.76 2.96 12.85
C ASN A 101 13.28 3.11 12.45
N PHE A 102 12.51 2.02 12.37
CA PHE A 102 11.06 2.12 12.27
C PHE A 102 10.51 2.87 13.48
N GLN A 103 9.72 3.90 13.23
CA GLN A 103 8.96 4.62 14.25
C GLN A 103 7.50 4.19 14.17
N GLU A 104 6.86 4.00 15.30
CA GLU A 104 5.45 3.63 15.32
C GLU A 104 4.57 4.77 14.80
N PHE A 105 3.68 4.46 13.86
CA PHE A 105 2.68 5.40 13.35
C PHE A 105 1.45 4.65 12.90
N GLY A 106 0.31 5.34 12.78
CA GLY A 106 -0.88 4.78 12.13
C GLY A 106 -1.46 3.50 12.76
N GLY A 107 -1.04 3.12 13.97
CA GLY A 107 -1.42 1.84 14.60
C GLY A 107 -0.41 0.71 14.42
N TRP A 108 0.61 0.90 13.58
CA TRP A 108 1.69 -0.06 13.37
C TRP A 108 2.81 0.09 14.40
N THR A 109 3.09 -0.99 15.11
CA THR A 109 4.26 -1.13 15.99
C THR A 109 5.44 -1.84 15.31
N LYS A 110 5.18 -2.50 14.18
CA LYS A 110 6.20 -3.11 13.31
C LYS A 110 5.71 -3.21 11.87
N PRO A 111 6.60 -3.12 10.86
CA PRO A 111 6.27 -3.42 9.47
C PRO A 111 6.06 -4.92 9.24
N SER A 112 5.32 -5.25 8.20
CA SER A 112 5.27 -6.60 7.62
C SER A 112 6.29 -6.77 6.49
N MET A 113 6.66 -5.67 5.82
CA MET A 113 7.65 -5.61 4.76
C MET A 113 8.28 -4.21 4.74
N HIS A 114 9.51 -4.08 4.24
CA HIS A 114 10.23 -2.80 4.15
C HIS A 114 10.87 -2.64 2.78
N LEU A 115 10.45 -1.64 2.00
CA LEU A 115 11.13 -1.23 0.77
C LEU A 115 12.34 -0.39 1.15
N TYR A 116 13.55 -0.96 1.04
CA TYR A 116 14.78 -0.35 1.52
C TYR A 116 15.70 0.17 0.41
N THR A 117 15.46 -0.24 -0.84
CA THR A 117 16.21 0.22 -2.01
C THR A 117 15.34 0.10 -3.27
N PHE A 118 15.57 1.00 -4.23
CA PHE A 118 14.78 1.15 -5.45
C PHE A 118 15.72 1.39 -6.64
N LEU A 119 15.24 1.10 -7.84
CA LEU A 119 15.98 1.29 -9.10
C LEU A 119 17.39 0.70 -9.11
N ILE A 120 17.53 -0.55 -8.65
CA ILE A 120 18.82 -1.26 -8.68
C ILE A 120 18.86 -2.22 -9.86
N ASP A 121 19.84 -2.06 -10.76
CA ASP A 121 20.16 -3.07 -11.76
C ASP A 121 20.93 -4.24 -11.11
N ARG A 122 20.40 -5.45 -11.27
CA ARG A 122 21.03 -6.70 -10.80
C ARG A 122 21.63 -7.52 -11.95
N GLY A 123 21.80 -6.93 -13.13
CA GLY A 123 22.41 -7.55 -14.31
C GLY A 123 21.42 -8.28 -15.21
N CYS A 124 20.10 -8.09 -15.01
CA CYS A 124 19.05 -8.71 -15.81
C CYS A 124 18.46 -7.75 -16.86
N GLY A 125 19.06 -6.57 -17.05
CA GLY A 125 18.57 -5.55 -18.00
C GLY A 125 17.30 -4.85 -17.54
N THR A 126 17.00 -4.87 -16.23
CA THR A 126 15.86 -4.20 -15.63
C THR A 126 16.21 -3.72 -14.23
N ASP A 127 15.79 -2.51 -13.91
CA ASP A 127 15.90 -1.95 -12.57
C ASP A 127 14.79 -2.51 -11.68
N ILE A 128 15.14 -2.91 -10.46
CA ILE A 128 14.19 -3.51 -9.52
C ILE A 128 14.14 -2.75 -8.19
N ASP A 129 12.96 -2.79 -7.58
CA ASP A 129 12.72 -2.36 -6.21
C ASP A 129 12.83 -3.57 -5.29
N ILE A 130 13.60 -3.44 -4.19
CA ILE A 130 13.91 -4.57 -3.32
C ILE A 130 13.32 -4.31 -1.93
N SER A 131 12.54 -5.28 -1.46
CA SER A 131 11.93 -5.24 -0.14
C SER A 131 12.43 -6.37 0.75
N TRP A 132 12.47 -6.11 2.06
CA TRP A 132 12.78 -7.08 3.10
C TRP A 132 11.50 -7.51 3.83
N SER A 133 11.35 -8.81 4.06
CA SER A 133 10.27 -9.42 4.87
C SER A 133 10.78 -10.70 5.54
N TYR A 134 10.19 -11.08 6.67
CA TYR A 134 10.43 -12.35 7.38
C TYR A 134 9.28 -13.33 7.15
#